data_AF-A0A7K1BYW6-F1
#
_entry.id   AF-A0A7K1BYW6-F1
#
_cell.length_a   1.000
_cell.length_b   1.000
_cell.length_c   1.000
_cell.angle_alpha   90.00
_cell.angle_beta   90.00
_cell.angle_gamma   90.00
#
_symmetry.space_group_name_H-M   'P 1'
#
loop_
_entity.id
_entity.type
_entity.pdbx_description
1 polymer ?
#
loop_
_entity_poly.entity_id
_entity_poly.type
_entity_poly.pdbx_seq_one_letter_code
_entity_poly.pdbx_strand_id
1 'polypeptide(L)'
;RAIDAIKAAGNKLNGVDTSDINLAHLLFDGEQIVVGAPRYVATSKGSKSSPPKRTGPVSINNGGQADLESLPGIGPVMASRIITYRKSNGPFPTLEELKKVKGMGEATYAEISSLIRL
;
A
#
# COMPACT_ATOMS: atom_id res chain seq x y z
N ARG A 1 10.13 -27.39 -15.45
CA ARG A 1 10.79 -26.11 -15.09
C ARG A 1 10.27 -25.01 -16.02
N ALA A 2 10.48 -23.74 -15.68
CA ALA A 2 10.05 -22.59 -16.48
C ALA A 2 10.51 -22.66 -17.94
N ILE A 3 11.74 -23.13 -18.18
CA ILE A 3 12.25 -23.36 -19.54
C ILE A 3 11.44 -24.38 -20.34
N ASP A 4 10.91 -25.44 -19.69
CA ASP A 4 10.15 -26.50 -20.36
C ASP A 4 8.79 -25.97 -20.82
N ALA A 5 8.16 -25.10 -20.02
CA ALA A 5 6.91 -24.45 -20.39
C ALA A 5 7.08 -23.50 -21.58
N ILE A 6 8.18 -22.73 -21.63
CA ILE A 6 8.51 -21.88 -22.78
C ILE A 6 8.73 -22.73 -24.04
N LYS A 7 9.41 -23.86 -23.91
CA LYS A 7 9.62 -24.80 -25.02
C LYS A 7 8.31 -25.41 -25.49
N ALA A 8 7.44 -25.83 -24.56
CA ALA A 8 6.10 -26.36 -24.86
C ALA A 8 5.20 -25.32 -25.55
N ALA A 9 5.38 -24.03 -25.24
CA ALA A 9 4.67 -22.92 -25.87
C ALA A 9 5.21 -22.51 -27.26
N GLY A 10 6.21 -23.22 -27.81
CA GLY A 10 6.77 -22.94 -29.14
C GLY A 10 8.05 -22.10 -29.13
N ASN A 11 8.74 -22.01 -27.99
CA ASN A 11 9.91 -21.16 -27.75
C ASN A 11 9.62 -19.65 -27.84
N LYS A 12 10.58 -18.84 -27.38
CA LYS A 12 10.51 -17.39 -27.49
C LYS A 12 10.70 -16.92 -28.94
N LEU A 13 10.00 -15.85 -29.30
CA LEU A 13 10.21 -15.14 -30.56
C LEU A 13 11.56 -14.40 -30.55
N ASN A 14 12.11 -14.15 -31.74
CA ASN A 14 13.33 -13.34 -31.89
C ASN A 14 13.10 -11.93 -31.34
N GLY A 15 14.05 -11.43 -30.54
CA GLY A 15 13.96 -10.12 -29.90
C GLY A 15 13.22 -10.11 -28.56
N VAL A 16 12.62 -11.22 -28.13
CA VAL A 16 12.01 -11.33 -26.80
C VAL A 16 13.08 -11.64 -25.75
N ASP A 17 13.26 -10.72 -24.80
CA ASP A 17 14.16 -10.92 -23.67
C ASP A 17 13.50 -11.80 -22.59
N THR A 18 14.25 -12.79 -22.14
CA THR A 18 13.86 -13.75 -21.09
C THR A 18 14.80 -13.69 -19.89
N SER A 19 15.78 -12.78 -19.90
CA SER A 19 16.82 -12.68 -18.88
C SER A 19 16.26 -12.32 -17.50
N ASP A 20 15.10 -11.67 -17.44
CA ASP A 20 14.39 -11.34 -16.20
C ASP A 20 13.67 -12.54 -15.56
N ILE A 21 13.64 -13.71 -16.21
CA ILE A 21 12.90 -14.90 -15.75
C ILE A 21 13.86 -15.94 -15.20
N ASN A 22 13.57 -16.48 -14.02
CA ASN A 22 14.29 -17.65 -13.51
C ASN A 22 13.86 -18.93 -14.27
N LEU A 23 14.57 -19.24 -15.35
CA LEU A 23 14.31 -20.40 -16.22
C LEU A 23 14.40 -21.76 -15.51
N ALA A 24 15.08 -21.82 -14.36
CA ALA A 24 15.23 -23.04 -13.56
C ALA A 24 14.07 -23.28 -12.59
N HIS A 25 13.17 -22.31 -12.40
CA HIS A 25 12.05 -22.41 -11.47
C HIS A 25 11.17 -23.62 -11.76
N LEU A 26 10.77 -24.37 -10.72
CA LEU A 26 9.81 -25.46 -10.84
C LEU A 26 8.40 -24.86 -10.91
N LEU A 27 7.61 -25.35 -11.87
CA LEU A 27 6.25 -24.86 -12.07
C LEU A 27 5.24 -25.74 -11.34
N PHE A 28 4.22 -25.12 -10.78
CA PHE A 28 3.02 -25.78 -10.27
C PHE A 28 1.85 -25.64 -11.26
N ASP A 29 0.82 -26.48 -11.10
CA ASP A 29 -0.36 -26.40 -11.97
C ASP A 29 -1.08 -25.05 -11.80
N GLY A 30 -1.51 -24.46 -12.91
CA GLY A 30 -2.09 -23.12 -12.96
C GLY A 30 -1.11 -21.94 -12.80
N GLU A 31 0.19 -22.18 -12.62
CA GLU A 31 1.20 -21.12 -12.55
C GLU A 31 1.43 -20.43 -13.91
N GLN A 32 1.55 -19.11 -13.91
CA GLN A 32 1.73 -18.30 -15.13
C GLN A 32 3.13 -17.70 -15.19
N ILE A 33 3.80 -17.86 -16.34
CA ILE A 33 5.04 -17.15 -16.68
C ILE A 33 4.73 -16.15 -17.79
N VAL A 34 4.93 -14.87 -17.51
CA VAL A 34 4.78 -13.81 -18.51
C VAL A 34 6.11 -13.61 -19.23
N VAL A 35 6.10 -13.74 -20.56
CA VAL A 35 7.28 -13.61 -21.42
C VAL A 35 7.06 -12.47 -22.41
N GLY A 36 8.00 -11.53 -22.51
CA GLY A 36 7.97 -10.48 -23.54
C GLY A 36 6.83 -9.46 -23.42
N ALA A 37 6.03 -9.49 -22.36
CA ALA A 37 5.15 -8.37 -22.07
C ALA A 37 6.00 -7.12 -21.86
N PRO A 38 5.58 -5.94 -22.35
CA PRO A 38 6.18 -4.69 -21.89
C PRO A 38 6.15 -4.77 -20.37
N ARG A 39 7.29 -4.51 -19.71
CA ARG A 39 7.29 -4.41 -18.25
C ARG A 39 6.12 -3.49 -17.93
N TYR A 40 5.03 -4.05 -17.40
CA TYR A 40 4.32 -3.32 -16.40
C TYR A 40 5.35 -3.27 -15.29
N VAL A 41 6.20 -2.24 -15.37
CA VAL A 41 6.72 -1.59 -14.21
C VAL A 41 5.43 -1.22 -13.47
N ALA A 42 4.87 -2.18 -12.73
CA ALA A 42 4.81 -2.01 -11.30
C ALA A 42 6.23 -1.64 -10.93
N THR A 43 6.51 -0.35 -11.17
CA THR A 43 7.42 0.41 -10.40
C THR A 43 7.04 -0.03 -9.01
N SER A 44 7.90 -0.84 -8.40
CA SER A 44 8.40 -0.52 -7.08
C SER A 44 8.88 0.93 -7.15
N LYS A 45 7.91 1.84 -7.32
CA LYS A 45 7.96 3.20 -6.91
C LYS A 45 8.35 2.97 -5.47
N GLY A 46 9.57 3.35 -5.13
CA GLY A 46 9.74 4.28 -4.03
C GLY A 46 8.67 5.34 -4.21
N SER A 47 7.45 4.98 -3.82
CA SER A 47 6.27 5.77 -3.95
C SER A 47 6.42 6.66 -2.75
N LYS A 48 7.12 7.78 -2.98
CA LYS A 48 6.54 9.06 -2.56
C LYS A 48 5.15 9.10 -3.18
N SER A 49 4.25 8.37 -2.54
CA SER A 49 2.84 8.36 -2.79
C SER A 49 2.46 9.76 -2.39
N SER A 50 2.33 10.68 -3.34
CA SER A 50 1.18 11.54 -3.24
C SER A 50 0.01 10.56 -3.17
N PRO A 51 -0.66 10.43 -2.01
CA PRO A 51 -1.73 9.46 -1.88
C PRO A 51 -2.72 9.76 -3.01
N PRO A 52 -3.32 8.74 -3.65
CA PRO A 52 -4.51 8.98 -4.45
C PRO A 52 -5.41 9.84 -3.56
N LYS A 53 -5.82 11.01 -4.04
CA LYS A 53 -6.72 11.90 -3.29
C LYS A 53 -7.99 11.09 -3.03
N ARG A 54 -8.00 10.35 -1.92
CA ARG A 54 -9.09 9.48 -1.53
C ARG A 54 -10.23 10.43 -1.24
N THR A 55 -11.19 10.46 -2.15
CA THR A 55 -12.41 11.27 -2.05
C THR A 55 -13.38 10.72 -1.00
N GLY A 56 -12.92 9.84 -0.11
CA GLY A 56 -13.72 9.21 0.94
C GLY A 56 -13.01 9.25 2.30
N PRO A 57 -13.74 8.96 3.39
CA PRO A 57 -13.23 9.12 4.74
C PRO A 57 -12.00 8.26 5.02
N VAL A 58 -11.00 8.83 5.69
CA VAL A 58 -9.77 8.15 6.09
C VAL A 58 -10.05 7.19 7.24
N SER A 59 -9.74 5.90 7.07
CA SER A 59 -9.82 4.94 8.18
C SER A 59 -8.70 5.16 9.18
N ILE A 60 -9.03 5.31 10.46
CA ILE A 60 -8.05 5.55 11.53
C ILE A 60 -7.34 4.26 11.95
N ASN A 61 -8.04 3.11 11.96
CA ASN A 61 -7.41 1.84 12.35
C ASN A 61 -6.59 1.22 11.22
N ASN A 62 -7.07 1.36 9.97
CA ASN A 62 -6.42 0.77 8.79
C ASN A 62 -5.58 1.76 7.96
N GLY A 63 -5.73 3.06 8.18
CA GLY A 63 -5.03 4.10 7.41
C GLY A 63 -3.52 4.03 7.60
N GLY A 64 -2.80 4.21 6.49
CA GLY A 64 -1.36 4.38 6.50
C GLY A 64 -0.95 5.78 6.95
N GLN A 65 0.35 6.01 7.17
CA GLN A 65 0.85 7.31 7.59
C GLN A 65 0.48 8.43 6.59
N ALA A 66 0.66 8.18 5.29
CA ALA A 66 0.30 9.14 4.24
C ALA A 66 -1.21 9.43 4.15
N ASP A 67 -2.06 8.47 4.53
CA ASP A 67 -3.52 8.69 4.58
C ASP A 67 -3.87 9.64 5.73
N LEU A 68 -3.26 9.44 6.90
CA LEU A 68 -3.47 10.30 8.06
C LEU A 68 -2.92 11.70 7.81
N GLU A 69 -1.74 11.82 7.19
CA GLU A 69 -1.14 13.11 6.79
C GLU A 69 -1.96 13.90 5.78
N SER A 70 -2.89 13.25 5.07
CA SER A 70 -3.80 13.94 4.14
C SER A 70 -4.90 14.74 4.85
N LEU A 71 -5.09 14.54 6.15
CA LEU A 71 -6.10 15.22 6.94
C LEU A 71 -5.64 16.62 7.36
N PRO A 72 -6.53 17.62 7.36
CA PRO A 72 -6.20 18.96 7.85
C PRO A 72 -5.73 18.91 9.30
N GLY A 73 -4.62 19.60 9.61
CA GLY A 73 -4.05 19.63 10.95
C GLY A 73 -3.29 18.37 11.39
N ILE A 74 -3.25 17.31 10.57
CA ILE A 74 -2.47 16.09 10.85
C ILE A 74 -1.17 16.13 10.05
N GLY A 75 -0.07 16.49 10.73
CA GLY A 75 1.27 16.38 10.18
C GLY A 75 1.91 14.98 10.40
N PRO A 76 3.12 14.75 9.86
CA PRO A 76 3.84 13.48 9.99
C PRO A 76 4.06 13.05 11.45
N VAL A 77 4.28 14.02 12.33
CA VAL A 77 4.44 13.78 13.78
C VAL A 77 3.13 13.25 14.38
N MET A 78 1.99 13.83 14.01
CA MET A 78 0.70 13.43 14.55
C MET A 78 0.28 12.07 13.99
N ALA A 79 0.44 11.86 12.68
CA ALA A 79 0.18 10.57 12.03
C ALA A 79 0.97 9.42 12.68
N SER A 80 2.26 9.66 12.94
CA SER A 80 3.12 8.69 13.64
C SER A 80 2.66 8.39 15.07
N ARG A 81 2.16 9.40 15.81
CA ARG A 81 1.61 9.20 17.15
C ARG A 81 0.32 8.39 17.14
N ILE A 82 -0.57 8.61 16.17
CA ILE A 82 -1.80 7.81 16.00
C ILE A 82 -1.44 6.34 15.75
N ILE A 83 -0.49 6.08 14.85
CA ILE A 83 -0.03 4.73 14.54
C ILE A 83 0.62 4.07 15.77
N THR A 84 1.45 4.81 16.50
CA THR A 84 2.08 4.32 17.73
C THR A 84 1.03 4.02 18.79
N TYR A 85 0.05 4.91 18.98
CA TYR A 85 -1.02 4.72 19.95
C TYR A 85 -1.81 3.45 19.68
N ARG A 86 -2.22 3.20 18.42
CA ARG A 86 -2.97 1.98 18.08
C ARG A 86 -2.14 0.70 18.18
N LYS A 87 -0.82 0.78 18.01
CA LYS A 87 0.08 -0.36 18.22
C LYS A 87 0.25 -0.71 19.69
N SER A 88 0.26 0.28 20.58
CA SER A 88 0.48 0.08 22.02
C SER A 88 -0.82 -0.19 22.79
N ASN A 89 -1.92 0.48 22.43
CA ASN A 89 -3.19 0.40 23.15
C ASN A 89 -4.24 -0.47 22.43
N GLY A 90 -3.95 -0.90 21.20
CA GLY A 90 -4.92 -1.56 20.32
C GLY A 90 -5.69 -0.59 19.43
N PRO A 91 -6.55 -1.10 18.53
CA PRO A 91 -7.34 -0.28 17.63
C PRO A 91 -8.29 0.65 18.39
N PHE A 92 -8.57 1.81 17.81
CA PHE A 92 -9.53 2.77 18.35
C PHE A 92 -10.96 2.19 18.22
N PRO A 93 -11.71 2.08 19.33
CA PRO A 93 -13.11 1.64 19.34
C PRO A 93 -14.07 2.75 18.94
N THR A 94 -13.73 4.01 19.18
CA THR A 94 -14.54 5.19 18.83
C THR A 94 -13.64 6.30 18.28
N LEU A 95 -14.23 7.22 17.50
CA LEU A 95 -13.50 8.37 16.97
C LEU A 95 -13.02 9.29 18.10
N GLU A 96 -13.74 9.39 19.21
CA GLU A 96 -13.38 10.27 20.33
C GLU A 96 -12.07 9.88 21.00
N GLU A 97 -11.68 8.60 20.91
CA GLU A 97 -10.42 8.13 21.47
C GLU A 97 -9.18 8.77 20.83
N LEU A 98 -9.32 9.33 19.62
CA LEU A 98 -8.27 10.13 19.01
C LEU A 98 -7.84 11.32 19.90
N LYS A 99 -8.74 11.87 20.73
CA LYS A 99 -8.40 12.92 21.70
C LYS A 99 -7.42 12.45 22.79
N LYS A 100 -7.29 11.14 23.02
CA LYS A 100 -6.30 10.56 23.94
C LYS A 100 -4.88 10.58 23.35
N VAL A 101 -4.74 10.77 22.04
CA VAL A 101 -3.43 10.85 21.38
C VAL A 101 -2.76 12.16 21.76
N LYS A 102 -1.53 12.08 22.30
CA LYS A 102 -0.77 13.25 22.75
C LYS A 102 -0.58 14.27 21.62
N GLY A 103 -1.15 15.46 21.80
CA GLY A 103 -1.09 16.56 20.83
C GLY A 103 -2.33 16.67 19.94
N MET A 104 -3.31 15.76 20.04
CA MET A 104 -4.60 15.91 19.39
C MET A 104 -5.46 16.92 20.15
N GLY A 105 -5.55 18.14 19.64
CA GLY A 105 -6.40 19.19 20.22
C GLY A 105 -7.86 19.07 19.77
N GLU A 106 -8.77 19.71 20.50
CA GLU A 106 -10.19 19.75 20.15
C GLU A 106 -10.44 20.40 18.79
N ALA A 107 -9.71 21.46 18.47
CA ALA A 107 -9.80 22.14 17.18
C ALA A 107 -9.44 21.20 16.01
N THR A 108 -8.28 20.55 16.10
CA THR A 108 -7.84 19.57 15.09
C THR A 108 -8.80 18.39 14.97
N TYR A 109 -9.33 17.90 16.10
CA TYR A 109 -10.30 16.81 16.08
C TYR A 109 -11.61 17.22 15.39
N ALA A 110 -12.13 18.42 15.69
CA ALA A 110 -13.34 18.93 15.08
C ALA A 110 -13.23 19.03 13.56
N GLU A 111 -12.10 19.55 13.05
CA GLU A 111 -11.81 19.65 11.61
C GLU A 111 -11.79 18.30 10.91
N ILE A 112 -11.18 17.27 11.51
CA ILE A 112 -11.03 15.96 10.87
C ILE A 112 -12.21 15.01 11.13
N SER A 113 -13.04 15.26 12.15
CA SER A 113 -14.10 14.34 12.59
C SER A 113 -15.05 13.92 11.47
N SER A 114 -15.35 14.81 10.53
CA SER A 114 -16.19 14.57 9.35
C SER A 114 -15.49 13.85 8.20
N LEU A 115 -14.15 13.78 8.24
CA LEU A 115 -13.29 13.23 7.19
C LEU A 115 -12.73 11.85 7.55
N ILE A 116 -13.06 11.32 8.74
CA ILE A 116 -12.48 10.09 9.28
C ILE A 116 -13.54 9.04 9.55
N ARG A 117 -13.11 7.78 9.56
CA ARG A 117 -13.91 6.62 9.96
C ARG A 117 -13.02 5.64 10.73
N LEU A 118 -13.61 4.64 11.37
CA LEU A 118 -12.86 3.59 12.04
C LEU A 118 -12.08 2.68 11.07
#